data_AF-A0A1D1ZE08-F1
#
_entry.id   AF-A0A1D1ZE08-F1
#
_cell.length_a   1.000
_cell.length_b   1.000
_cell.length_c   1.000
_cell.angle_alpha   90.00
_cell.angle_beta   90.00
_cell.angle_gamma   90.00
#
_symmetry.space_group_name_H-M   'P 1'
#
loop_
_entity.id
_entity.type
_entity.pdbx_description
1 polymer ?
#
loop_
_entity_poly.entity_id
_entity_poly.type
_entity_poly.pdbx_seq_one_letter_code
_entity_poly.pdbx_strand_id
1 'polypeptide(L)'
;MEDSNLELQESGWEELRKEARKIERDLDVKLSSYAKLGSRFGPPTAADTGSPTVGSGRSWKSMEMEIQSLLEKLLDVNDAMSRCAASSAPTTSVTQKLARHRDILHEFTQEFRRTKGNLNSMREHSELLSSVRDDISESKASGSMSPRVSLLRERAAIHGSISQIDEVISQAQTTRSILSSQRTLLADVQGKLKQLSDKFPIIRGLLGTLSVSLCAHTRATCMLVYFSQGEGWFQLGRCHQKEAI
;
A
#
# COMPACT_ATOMS: atom_id res chain seq x y z
N MET A 1 -16.98 58.45 65.20
CA MET A 1 -15.90 57.52 64.77
C MET A 1 -16.40 56.52 63.73
N GLU A 2 -17.70 56.20 63.66
CA GLU A 2 -18.26 55.31 62.64
C GLU A 2 -18.27 55.92 61.21
N ASP A 3 -18.52 57.22 61.07
CA ASP A 3 -18.56 57.87 59.74
C ASP A 3 -17.21 57.80 58.99
N SER A 4 -16.09 57.97 59.70
CA SER A 4 -14.75 57.89 59.11
C SER A 4 -14.39 56.47 58.64
N ASN A 5 -14.95 55.45 59.29
CA ASN A 5 -14.72 54.05 58.92
C ASN A 5 -15.51 53.67 57.66
N LEU A 6 -16.73 54.20 57.51
CA LEU A 6 -17.56 54.01 56.32
C LEU A 6 -16.94 54.68 55.08
N GLU A 7 -16.41 55.90 55.22
CA GLU A 7 -15.80 56.65 54.11
C GLU A 7 -14.51 55.99 53.59
N LEU A 8 -13.68 55.45 54.49
CA LEU A 8 -12.48 54.67 54.13
C LEU A 8 -12.85 53.36 53.40
N GLN A 9 -13.93 52.71 53.81
CA GLN A 9 -14.40 51.46 53.24
C GLN A 9 -15.05 51.66 51.86
N GLU A 10 -15.74 52.78 51.65
CA GLU A 10 -16.27 53.21 50.36
C GLU A 10 -15.15 53.59 49.38
N SER A 11 -14.08 54.25 49.86
CA SER A 11 -12.88 54.55 49.07
C SER A 11 -12.18 53.27 48.59
N GLY A 12 -11.98 52.28 49.48
CA GLY A 12 -11.35 51.01 49.13
C GLY A 12 -12.16 50.20 48.10
N TRP A 13 -13.49 50.20 48.20
CA TRP A 13 -14.35 49.55 47.21
C TRP A 13 -14.26 50.19 45.81
N GLU A 14 -14.22 51.52 45.73
CA GLU A 14 -14.13 52.22 44.44
C GLU A 14 -12.74 52.09 43.81
N GLU A 15 -11.67 52.00 44.62
CA GLU A 15 -10.32 51.67 44.15
C GLU A 15 -10.26 50.28 43.51
N LEU A 16 -10.80 49.26 44.16
CA LEU A 16 -10.87 47.90 43.63
C LEU A 16 -11.65 47.83 42.31
N ARG A 17 -12.74 48.61 42.17
CA ARG A 17 -13.48 48.70 40.91
C ARG A 17 -12.70 49.37 39.79
N LYS A 18 -11.91 50.41 40.10
CA LYS A 18 -11.03 51.05 39.11
C LYS A 18 -9.95 50.09 38.64
N GLU A 19 -9.38 49.31 39.57
CA GLU A 19 -8.41 48.27 39.26
C GLU A 19 -9.01 47.15 38.41
N ALA A 20 -10.18 46.62 38.78
CA ALA A 20 -10.89 45.60 38.01
C ALA A 20 -11.11 46.05 36.55
N ARG A 21 -11.64 47.26 36.34
CA ARG A 21 -11.84 47.83 34.99
C ARG A 21 -10.54 47.99 34.21
N LYS A 22 -9.41 48.24 34.89
CA LYS A 22 -8.10 48.32 34.24
C LYS A 22 -7.67 46.93 33.76
N ILE A 23 -7.77 45.92 34.62
CA ILE A 23 -7.46 44.53 34.28
C ILE A 23 -8.37 44.01 33.15
N GLU A 24 -9.67 44.33 33.19
CA GLU A 24 -10.64 43.99 32.14
C GLU A 24 -10.23 44.56 30.77
N ARG A 25 -9.78 45.82 30.71
CA ARG A 25 -9.27 46.44 29.46
C ARG A 25 -7.99 45.76 28.97
N ASP A 26 -7.08 45.44 29.89
CA ASP A 26 -5.82 44.76 29.53
C ASP A 26 -6.10 43.34 29.02
N LEU A 27 -7.07 42.63 29.62
CA LEU A 27 -7.55 41.31 29.18
C LEU A 27 -8.13 41.36 27.77
N ASP A 28 -9.01 42.32 27.46
CA ASP A 28 -9.62 42.47 26.14
C ASP A 28 -8.57 42.65 25.02
N VAL A 29 -7.59 43.53 25.24
CA VAL A 29 -6.50 43.78 24.30
C VAL A 29 -5.62 42.53 24.12
N LYS A 30 -5.30 41.84 25.22
CA LYS A 30 -4.45 40.64 25.19
C LYS A 30 -5.16 39.46 24.55
N LEU A 31 -6.43 39.21 24.86
CA LEU A 31 -7.24 38.17 24.25
C LEU A 31 -7.44 38.41 22.75
N SER A 32 -7.71 39.65 22.35
CA SER A 32 -7.78 40.04 20.94
C SER A 32 -6.47 39.78 20.20
N SER A 33 -5.33 40.08 20.84
CA SER A 33 -4.00 39.82 20.27
C SER A 33 -3.70 38.32 20.19
N TYR A 34 -4.09 37.58 21.21
CA TYR A 34 -3.92 36.13 21.31
C TYR A 34 -4.75 35.39 20.25
N ALA A 35 -6.00 35.79 20.03
CA ALA A 35 -6.86 35.24 18.99
C ALA A 35 -6.28 35.47 17.57
N LYS A 36 -5.69 36.65 17.33
CA LYS A 36 -5.03 36.99 16.05
C LYS A 36 -3.79 36.17 15.76
N LEU A 37 -3.12 35.64 16.78
CA LEU A 37 -1.99 34.76 16.52
C LEU A 37 -2.45 33.53 15.72
N GLY A 38 -3.68 33.05 15.94
CA GLY A 38 -4.26 31.88 15.28
C GLY A 38 -4.39 31.95 13.77
N SER A 39 -4.65 33.15 13.23
CA SER A 39 -4.78 33.32 11.78
C SER A 39 -3.48 33.00 11.02
N ARG A 40 -2.34 32.88 11.72
CA ARG A 40 -1.04 32.52 11.13
C ARG A 40 -0.91 31.03 10.79
N PHE A 41 -1.80 30.17 11.29
CA PHE A 41 -1.82 28.73 10.98
C PHE A 41 -2.79 28.36 9.85
N GLY A 42 -3.42 29.35 9.22
CA GLY A 42 -4.23 29.14 8.02
C GLY A 42 -3.38 28.62 6.85
N PRO A 43 -4.02 28.05 5.80
CA PRO A 43 -3.31 27.64 4.60
C PRO A 43 -2.49 28.83 4.08
N PRO A 44 -1.24 28.63 3.63
CA PRO A 44 -0.42 29.72 3.13
C PRO A 44 -1.14 30.35 1.94
N THR A 45 -1.69 31.54 2.14
CA THR A 45 -1.98 32.43 1.03
C THR A 45 -0.61 32.81 0.44
N ALA A 46 -0.55 32.96 -0.88
CA ALA A 46 0.69 33.05 -1.66
C ALA A 46 1.66 34.21 -1.29
N ALA A 47 1.42 34.93 -0.20
CA ALA A 47 2.21 36.05 0.28
C ALA A 47 3.18 35.72 1.43
N ASP A 48 3.10 34.56 2.10
CA ASP A 48 3.93 34.30 3.29
C ASP A 48 4.89 33.12 3.09
N THR A 49 5.94 33.36 2.31
CA THR A 49 7.10 32.48 2.23
C THR A 49 8.12 32.94 3.27
N GLY A 50 7.94 32.54 4.53
CA GLY A 50 8.73 33.08 5.63
C GLY A 50 8.84 32.20 6.87
N SER A 51 9.67 31.15 6.79
CA SER A 51 10.35 30.47 7.92
C SER A 51 9.48 29.68 8.93
N PRO A 52 9.88 28.46 9.36
CA PRO A 52 9.23 27.77 10.47
C PRO A 52 9.55 28.53 11.75
N THR A 53 8.59 29.32 12.21
CA THR A 53 8.72 30.24 13.34
C THR A 53 8.81 29.49 14.68
N VAL A 54 9.95 28.88 14.96
CA VAL A 54 10.30 28.36 16.30
C VAL A 54 10.23 29.47 17.38
N GLY A 55 10.28 30.76 16.96
CA GLY A 55 10.02 31.92 17.81
C GLY A 55 8.53 32.16 18.15
N SER A 56 7.59 31.70 17.32
CA SER A 56 6.14 31.90 17.52
C SER A 56 5.62 31.12 18.73
N GLY A 57 6.07 29.87 18.93
CA GLY A 57 5.63 29.05 20.06
C GLY A 57 6.02 29.60 21.44
N ARG A 58 7.17 30.28 21.54
CA ARG A 58 7.61 30.95 22.79
C ARG A 58 6.78 32.21 23.06
N SER A 59 6.54 33.02 22.03
CA SER A 59 5.67 34.21 22.13
C SER A 59 4.24 33.82 22.53
N TRP A 60 3.76 32.68 22.04
CA TRP A 60 2.44 32.15 22.35
C TRP A 60 2.24 31.79 23.82
N LYS A 61 3.14 30.95 24.34
CA LYS A 61 3.11 30.53 25.74
C LYS A 61 3.29 31.71 26.69
N SER A 62 4.09 32.71 26.30
CA SER A 62 4.23 33.95 27.06
C SER A 62 2.89 34.68 27.19
N MET A 63 2.18 34.85 26.08
CA MET A 63 0.87 35.53 26.07
C MET A 63 -0.19 34.74 26.85
N GLU A 64 -0.17 33.41 26.81
CA GLU A 64 -1.02 32.58 27.66
C GLU A 64 -0.76 32.81 29.14
N MET A 65 0.52 32.82 29.56
CA MET A 65 0.89 33.06 30.95
C MET A 65 0.47 34.47 31.41
N GLU A 66 0.62 35.48 30.55
CA GLU A 66 0.18 36.84 30.86
C GLU A 66 -1.34 36.93 31.03
N ILE A 67 -2.13 36.35 30.11
CA ILE A 67 -3.60 36.34 30.22
C ILE A 67 -4.02 35.60 31.48
N GLN A 68 -3.39 34.47 31.78
CA GLN A 68 -3.72 33.66 32.95
C GLN A 68 -3.39 34.40 34.26
N SER A 69 -2.28 35.14 34.30
CA SER A 69 -1.95 36.03 35.41
C SER A 69 -2.94 37.19 35.56
N LEU A 70 -3.43 37.77 34.47
CA LEU A 70 -4.45 38.83 34.53
C LEU A 70 -5.81 38.30 35.03
N LEU A 71 -6.21 37.10 34.60
CA LEU A 71 -7.42 36.45 35.09
C LEU A 71 -7.34 36.15 36.60
N GLU A 72 -6.18 35.68 37.07
CA GLU A 72 -5.94 35.42 38.49
C GLU A 72 -5.98 36.72 39.30
N LYS A 73 -5.36 37.80 38.82
CA LYS A 73 -5.47 39.13 39.46
C LYS A 73 -6.90 39.66 39.50
N LEU A 74 -7.68 39.46 38.44
CA LEU A 74 -9.09 39.88 38.43
C LEU A 74 -9.93 39.06 39.42
N LEU A 75 -9.63 37.76 39.58
CA LEU A 75 -10.22 36.93 40.62
C LEU A 75 -9.88 37.45 42.02
N ASP A 76 -8.62 37.74 42.30
CA ASP A 76 -8.17 38.27 43.59
C ASP A 76 -8.85 39.61 43.93
N VAL A 77 -8.98 40.50 42.95
CA VAL A 77 -9.68 41.79 43.09
C VAL A 77 -11.18 41.58 43.31
N ASN A 78 -11.81 40.60 42.65
CA ASN A 78 -13.19 40.21 42.89
C ASN A 78 -13.41 39.64 44.30
N ASP A 79 -12.46 38.86 44.81
CA ASP A 79 -12.51 38.33 46.16
C ASP A 79 -12.28 39.43 47.20
N ALA A 80 -11.39 40.38 46.93
CA ALA A 80 -11.21 41.57 47.76
C ALA A 80 -12.47 42.44 47.80
N MET A 81 -13.10 42.68 46.64
CA MET A 81 -14.42 43.32 46.58
C MET A 81 -15.43 42.55 47.42
N SER A 82 -15.52 41.23 47.26
CA SER A 82 -16.44 40.38 48.02
C SER A 82 -16.27 40.55 49.54
N ARG A 83 -15.02 40.67 50.03
CA ARG A 83 -14.72 40.94 51.44
C ARG A 83 -15.17 42.34 51.87
N CYS A 84 -14.88 43.39 51.09
CA CYS A 84 -15.34 44.76 51.38
C CYS A 84 -16.87 44.89 51.41
N ALA A 85 -17.57 44.19 50.51
CA ALA A 85 -19.03 44.17 50.47
C ALA A 85 -19.63 43.45 51.69
N ALA A 86 -18.94 42.44 52.22
CA ALA A 86 -19.38 41.69 53.40
C ALA A 86 -19.14 42.46 54.71
N SER A 87 -18.12 43.33 54.76
CA SER A 87 -17.82 44.15 55.93
C SER A 87 -18.64 45.45 56.00
N SER A 88 -19.37 45.80 54.93
CA SER A 88 -20.29 46.96 54.88
C SER A 88 -21.74 46.50 55.02
N ALA A 89 -22.65 47.40 55.39
CA ALA A 89 -24.08 47.12 55.31
C ALA A 89 -24.46 46.71 53.87
N PRO A 90 -25.05 45.52 53.64
CA PRO A 90 -25.35 45.04 52.31
C PRO A 90 -26.33 45.97 51.61
N THR A 91 -25.92 46.58 50.49
CA THR A 91 -26.82 47.33 49.61
C THR A 91 -27.06 46.55 48.32
N THR A 92 -28.28 46.65 47.78
CA THR A 92 -28.65 46.00 46.51
C THR A 92 -27.75 46.43 45.35
N SER A 93 -27.27 47.68 45.37
CA SER A 93 -26.40 48.22 44.32
C SER A 93 -24.98 47.62 44.36
N VAL A 94 -24.40 47.44 45.56
CA VAL A 94 -23.08 46.81 45.74
C VAL A 94 -23.12 45.34 45.34
N THR A 95 -24.15 44.61 45.78
CA THR A 95 -24.33 43.18 45.45
C THR A 95 -24.54 42.96 43.95
N GLN A 96 -25.34 43.79 43.28
CA GLN A 96 -25.52 43.71 41.83
C GLN A 96 -24.23 44.03 41.06
N LYS A 97 -23.48 45.05 41.48
CA LYS A 97 -22.18 45.40 40.87
C LYS A 97 -21.16 44.27 41.04
N LEU A 98 -21.10 43.64 42.20
CA LEU A 98 -20.23 42.50 42.45
C LEU A 98 -20.58 41.31 41.56
N ALA A 99 -21.87 41.00 41.44
CA ALA A 99 -22.34 39.95 40.54
C ALA A 99 -21.88 40.20 39.10
N ARG A 100 -21.98 41.46 38.61
CA ARG A 100 -21.47 41.82 37.29
C ARG A 100 -19.98 41.60 37.11
N HIS A 101 -19.14 41.96 38.08
CA HIS A 101 -17.70 41.69 37.94
C HIS A 101 -17.36 40.19 37.96
N ARG A 102 -18.16 39.37 38.66
CA ARG A 102 -18.04 37.89 38.60
C ARG A 102 -18.46 37.34 37.24
N ASP A 103 -19.55 37.85 36.67
CA ASP A 103 -20.01 37.48 35.32
C ASP A 103 -18.93 37.82 34.27
N ILE A 104 -18.35 39.03 34.33
CA ILE A 104 -17.29 39.48 33.40
C ILE A 104 -16.05 38.60 33.51
N LEU A 105 -15.60 38.27 34.73
CA LEU A 105 -14.48 37.35 34.93
C LEU A 105 -14.77 35.96 34.33
N HIS A 106 -16.01 35.48 34.50
CA HIS A 106 -16.42 34.20 33.93
C HIS A 106 -16.38 34.23 32.40
N GLU A 107 -16.89 35.30 31.79
CA GLU A 107 -16.89 35.51 30.34
C GLU A 107 -15.46 35.52 29.76
N PHE A 108 -14.55 36.30 30.34
CA PHE A 108 -13.14 36.31 29.92
C PHE A 108 -12.46 34.95 30.09
N THR A 109 -12.76 34.24 31.18
CA THR A 109 -12.22 32.89 31.41
C THR A 109 -12.70 31.91 30.35
N GLN A 110 -13.98 31.97 29.99
CA GLN A 110 -14.57 31.12 28.96
C GLN A 110 -14.02 31.46 27.57
N GLU A 111 -13.90 32.74 27.25
CA GLU A 111 -13.30 33.20 26.00
C GLU A 111 -11.85 32.72 25.88
N PHE A 112 -11.04 32.88 26.92
CA PHE A 112 -9.66 32.41 26.93
C PHE A 112 -9.58 30.91 26.65
N ARG A 113 -10.40 30.10 27.32
CA ARG A 113 -10.44 28.64 27.10
C ARG A 113 -10.85 28.29 25.66
N ARG A 114 -11.88 28.95 25.13
CA ARG A 114 -12.35 28.75 23.75
C ARG A 114 -11.25 29.09 22.74
N THR A 115 -10.64 30.25 22.89
CA THR A 115 -9.58 30.74 22.00
C THR A 115 -8.36 29.83 22.08
N LYS A 116 -7.90 29.46 23.28
CA LYS A 116 -6.80 28.52 23.48
C LYS A 116 -7.06 27.16 22.82
N GLY A 117 -8.27 26.61 22.98
CA GLY A 117 -8.66 25.34 22.35
C GLY A 117 -8.63 25.40 20.82
N ASN A 118 -9.19 26.47 20.25
CA ASN A 118 -9.16 26.71 18.80
C ASN A 118 -7.72 26.79 18.27
N LEU A 119 -6.85 27.53 18.96
CA LEU A 119 -5.46 27.72 18.59
C LEU A 119 -4.66 26.41 18.64
N ASN A 120 -4.90 25.59 19.67
CA ASN A 120 -4.26 24.29 19.78
C ASN A 120 -4.69 23.35 18.63
N SER A 121 -5.98 23.33 18.29
CA SER A 121 -6.48 22.53 17.15
C SER A 121 -5.89 22.98 15.81
N MET A 122 -5.78 24.29 15.57
CA MET A 122 -5.15 24.81 14.34
C MET A 122 -3.66 24.45 14.26
N ARG A 123 -2.95 24.50 15.39
CA ARG A 123 -1.55 24.11 15.47
C ARG A 123 -1.37 22.62 15.19
N GLU A 124 -2.13 21.75 15.84
CA GLU A 124 -2.10 20.29 15.60
C GLU A 124 -2.36 19.97 14.13
N HIS A 125 -3.36 20.63 13.53
CA HIS A 125 -3.64 20.51 12.10
C HIS A 125 -2.43 20.92 11.23
N SER A 126 -1.76 22.02 11.57
CA SER A 126 -0.56 22.47 10.85
C SER A 126 0.62 21.50 11.01
N GLU A 127 0.83 20.93 12.19
CA GLU A 127 1.89 19.96 12.46
C GLU A 127 1.66 18.66 11.67
N LEU A 128 0.42 18.18 11.60
CA LEU A 128 0.03 17.03 10.77
C LEU A 128 0.30 17.29 9.28
N LEU A 129 -0.09 18.47 8.75
CA LEU A 129 0.17 18.81 7.34
C LEU A 129 1.66 18.98 7.02
N SER A 130 2.45 19.49 7.97
CA SER A 130 3.91 19.56 7.82
C SER A 130 4.50 18.16 7.72
N SER A 131 4.15 17.26 8.63
CA SER A 131 4.63 15.87 8.61
C SER A 131 4.31 15.18 7.29
N VAL A 132 3.08 15.30 6.79
CA VAL A 132 2.69 14.71 5.49
C VAL A 132 3.49 15.33 4.34
N ARG A 133 3.75 16.64 4.37
CA ARG A 133 4.57 17.30 3.35
C ARG A 133 6.01 16.81 3.40
N ASP A 134 6.56 16.64 4.59
CA ASP A 134 7.92 16.16 4.81
C ASP A 134 8.04 14.72 4.28
N ASP A 135 7.10 13.83 4.62
CA ASP A 135 7.01 12.45 4.10
C ASP A 135 6.92 12.41 2.57
N ILE A 136 6.12 13.30 1.97
CA ILE A 136 6.01 13.43 0.50
C ILE A 136 7.34 13.90 -0.09
N SER A 137 8.00 14.86 0.55
CA SER A 137 9.27 15.41 0.09
C SER A 137 10.39 14.38 0.18
N GLU A 138 10.44 13.60 1.26
CA GLU A 138 11.38 12.51 1.47
C GLU A 138 11.13 11.37 0.48
N SER A 139 9.86 11.01 0.26
CA SER A 139 9.47 10.04 -0.77
C SER A 139 9.96 10.48 -2.16
N LYS A 140 9.84 11.77 -2.49
CA LYS A 140 10.34 12.32 -3.76
C LYS A 140 11.87 12.37 -3.81
N ALA A 141 12.53 12.77 -2.72
CA ALA A 141 13.98 12.97 -2.66
C ALA A 141 14.77 11.65 -2.64
N SER A 142 14.23 10.62 -1.99
CA SER A 142 14.82 9.26 -1.97
C SER A 142 14.78 8.56 -3.33
N GLY A 143 14.18 9.19 -4.36
CA GLY A 143 13.95 8.55 -5.66
C GLY A 143 12.96 7.39 -5.57
N SER A 144 12.32 7.19 -4.42
CA SER A 144 11.23 6.23 -4.25
C SER A 144 10.08 6.66 -5.15
N MET A 145 9.87 5.89 -6.19
CA MET A 145 8.86 6.19 -7.18
C MET A 145 7.50 6.22 -6.47
N SER A 146 6.75 7.34 -6.61
CA SER A 146 5.43 7.51 -5.97
C SER A 146 4.63 6.20 -6.07
N PRO A 147 3.96 5.73 -5.00
CA PRO A 147 3.21 4.48 -5.02
C PRO A 147 2.31 4.34 -6.26
N ARG A 148 1.69 5.46 -6.69
CA ARG A 148 0.90 5.52 -7.93
C ARG A 148 1.71 5.21 -9.19
N VAL A 149 2.91 5.77 -9.32
CA VAL A 149 3.79 5.54 -10.47
C VAL A 149 4.39 4.13 -10.43
N SER A 150 4.68 3.60 -9.22
CA SER A 150 5.06 2.19 -9.05
C SER A 150 3.98 1.24 -9.55
N LEU A 151 2.72 1.45 -9.14
CA LEU A 151 1.57 0.67 -9.60
C LEU A 151 1.33 0.80 -11.11
N LEU A 152 1.54 1.98 -11.71
CA LEU A 152 1.44 2.17 -13.16
C LEU A 152 2.54 1.39 -13.90
N ARG A 153 3.76 1.34 -13.36
CA ARG A 153 4.86 0.55 -13.92
C ARG A 153 4.59 -0.94 -13.82
N GLU A 154 4.09 -1.39 -12.67
CA GLU A 154 3.69 -2.79 -12.45
C GLU A 154 2.59 -3.20 -13.44
N ARG A 155 1.59 -2.35 -13.66
CA ARG A 155 0.57 -2.58 -14.68
C ARG A 155 1.17 -2.72 -16.08
N ALA A 156 2.13 -1.87 -16.44
CA ALA A 156 2.81 -1.97 -17.73
C ALA A 156 3.62 -3.26 -17.86
N ALA A 157 4.29 -3.70 -16.78
CA ALA A 157 5.02 -4.97 -16.74
C ALA A 157 4.06 -6.17 -16.90
N ILE A 158 2.93 -6.17 -16.19
CA ILE A 158 1.88 -7.20 -16.32
C ILE A 158 1.38 -7.28 -17.76
N HIS A 159 1.10 -6.13 -18.39
CA HIS A 159 0.70 -6.11 -19.81
C HIS A 159 1.80 -6.70 -20.72
N GLY A 160 3.07 -6.40 -20.47
CA GLY A 160 4.19 -7.02 -21.19
C GLY A 160 4.24 -8.54 -21.01
N SER A 161 4.04 -9.03 -19.78
CA SER A 161 3.99 -10.47 -19.48
C SER A 161 2.80 -11.17 -20.14
N ILE A 162 1.62 -10.53 -20.22
CA ILE A 162 0.46 -11.08 -20.92
C ILE A 162 0.78 -11.27 -22.41
N SER A 163 1.38 -10.28 -23.07
CA SER A 163 1.79 -10.40 -24.47
C SER A 163 2.80 -11.52 -24.70
N GLN A 164 3.75 -11.71 -23.78
CA GLN A 164 4.71 -12.83 -23.84
C GLN A 164 4.02 -14.19 -23.68
N ILE A 165 3.02 -14.28 -22.79
CA ILE A 165 2.23 -15.51 -22.62
C ILE A 165 1.46 -15.84 -23.90
N ASP A 166 0.89 -14.84 -24.59
CA ASP A 166 0.20 -15.05 -25.86
C ASP A 166 1.15 -15.59 -26.96
N GLU A 167 2.40 -15.12 -27.00
CA GLU A 167 3.43 -15.64 -27.90
C GLU A 167 3.76 -17.11 -27.59
N VAL A 168 3.94 -17.46 -26.31
CA VAL A 168 4.18 -18.84 -25.88
C VAL A 168 2.98 -19.75 -26.21
N ILE A 169 1.75 -19.27 -26.04
CA ILE A 169 0.53 -20.01 -26.42
C ILE A 169 0.51 -20.25 -27.93
N SER A 170 0.82 -19.23 -28.73
CA SER A 170 0.89 -19.35 -30.20
C SER A 170 1.95 -20.37 -30.65
N GLN A 171 3.14 -20.33 -30.03
CA GLN A 171 4.20 -21.31 -30.30
C GLN A 171 3.78 -22.73 -29.90
N ALA A 172 3.10 -22.89 -28.76
CA ALA A 172 2.58 -24.18 -28.31
C ALA A 172 1.52 -24.73 -29.28
N GLN A 173 0.60 -23.89 -29.78
CA GLN A 173 -0.40 -24.28 -30.78
C GLN A 173 0.25 -24.71 -32.10
N THR A 174 1.28 -24.00 -32.54
CA THR A 174 2.07 -24.35 -33.72
C THR A 174 2.73 -25.71 -33.54
N THR A 175 3.38 -25.93 -32.40
CA THR A 175 4.02 -27.21 -32.06
C THR A 175 3.00 -28.36 -32.02
N ARG A 176 1.80 -28.13 -31.45
CA ARG A 176 0.71 -29.11 -31.46
C ARG A 176 0.27 -29.48 -32.88
N SER A 177 0.18 -28.51 -33.78
CA SER A 177 -0.14 -28.75 -35.20
C SER A 177 0.92 -29.62 -35.88
N ILE A 178 2.21 -29.32 -35.64
CA ILE A 178 3.34 -30.10 -36.16
C ILE A 178 3.33 -31.54 -35.63
N LEU A 179 3.13 -31.74 -34.33
CA LEU A 179 3.05 -33.09 -33.75
C LEU A 179 1.85 -33.88 -34.29
N SER A 180 0.73 -33.20 -34.53
CA SER A 180 -0.44 -33.82 -35.14
C SER A 180 -0.16 -34.28 -36.58
N SER A 181 0.53 -33.47 -37.38
CA SER A 181 0.90 -33.86 -38.75
C SER A 181 1.92 -34.99 -38.76
N GLN A 182 2.92 -34.95 -37.87
CA GLN A 182 3.89 -36.04 -37.68
C GLN A 182 3.20 -37.36 -37.29
N ARG A 183 2.19 -37.33 -36.42
CA ARG A 183 1.40 -38.52 -36.07
C ARG A 183 0.71 -39.13 -37.29
N THR A 184 0.12 -38.31 -38.15
CA THR A 184 -0.50 -38.78 -39.41
C THR A 184 0.53 -39.40 -40.35
N LEU A 185 1.72 -38.79 -40.48
CA LEU A 185 2.81 -39.34 -41.28
C LEU A 185 3.30 -40.69 -40.74
N LEU A 186 3.47 -40.82 -39.42
CA LEU A 186 3.86 -42.10 -38.80
C LEU A 186 2.79 -43.18 -39.01
N ALA A 187 1.50 -42.82 -38.95
CA ALA A 187 0.41 -43.74 -39.26
C ALA A 187 0.44 -44.21 -40.73
N ASP A 188 0.73 -43.32 -41.68
CA ASP A 188 0.92 -43.68 -43.09
C ASP A 188 2.13 -44.60 -43.29
N VAL A 189 3.28 -44.28 -42.66
CA VAL A 189 4.48 -45.12 -42.68
C VAL A 189 4.19 -46.51 -42.09
N GLN A 190 3.48 -46.58 -40.96
CA GLN A 190 3.06 -47.84 -40.38
C GLN A 190 2.14 -48.63 -41.33
N GLY A 191 1.22 -47.97 -42.02
CA GLY A 191 0.36 -48.58 -43.04
C GLY A 191 1.16 -49.18 -44.20
N LYS A 192 2.12 -48.41 -44.75
CA LYS A 192 3.03 -48.88 -45.81
C LYS A 192 3.93 -50.03 -45.34
N LEU A 193 4.44 -49.98 -44.11
CA LEU A 193 5.23 -51.06 -43.53
C LEU A 193 4.41 -52.34 -43.39
N LYS A 194 3.13 -52.23 -42.98
CA LYS A 194 2.21 -53.36 -42.93
C LYS A 194 1.99 -53.97 -44.32
N GLN A 195 1.74 -53.15 -45.34
CA GLN A 195 1.62 -53.62 -46.72
C GLN A 195 2.89 -54.33 -47.22
N LEU A 196 4.08 -53.84 -46.83
CA LEU A 196 5.34 -54.51 -47.15
C LEU A 196 5.47 -55.86 -46.41
N SER A 197 5.09 -55.90 -45.13
CA SER A 197 5.09 -57.13 -44.32
C SER A 197 4.18 -58.19 -44.92
N ASP A 198 3.02 -57.80 -45.45
CA ASP A 198 2.07 -58.72 -46.07
C ASP A 198 2.63 -59.34 -47.37
N LYS A 199 3.56 -58.65 -48.05
CA LYS A 199 4.26 -59.16 -49.25
C LYS A 199 5.42 -60.10 -48.92
N PHE A 200 5.96 -60.04 -47.70
CA PHE A 200 7.15 -60.80 -47.33
C PHE A 200 6.97 -62.33 -47.36
N PRO A 201 5.83 -62.92 -46.93
CA PRO A 201 5.57 -64.36 -47.09
C PRO A 201 5.56 -64.81 -48.55
N ILE A 202 5.09 -63.98 -49.48
CA ILE A 202 5.07 -64.29 -50.92
C ILE A 202 6.51 -64.40 -51.43
N ILE A 203 7.36 -63.43 -51.08
CA ILE A 203 8.78 -63.45 -51.44
C ILE A 203 9.47 -64.67 -50.85
N ARG A 204 9.21 -64.99 -49.57
CA ARG A 204 9.73 -66.21 -48.92
C ARG A 204 9.24 -67.48 -49.62
N GLY A 205 7.97 -67.53 -50.04
CA GLY A 205 7.40 -68.65 -50.78
C GLY A 205 8.10 -68.86 -52.13
N LEU A 206 8.29 -67.79 -52.89
CA LEU A 206 9.03 -67.83 -54.17
C LEU A 206 10.47 -68.30 -53.98
N LEU A 207 11.18 -67.77 -52.98
CA LEU A 207 12.53 -68.21 -52.62
C LEU A 207 12.58 -69.71 -52.27
N GLY A 208 11.56 -70.22 -51.55
CA GLY A 208 11.42 -71.64 -51.23
C GLY A 208 11.20 -72.51 -52.48
N THR A 209 10.37 -72.06 -53.44
CA THR A 209 10.17 -72.83 -54.68
C THR A 209 11.44 -72.87 -55.55
N LEU A 210 12.19 -71.76 -55.60
CA LEU A 210 13.46 -71.71 -56.31
C LEU A 210 14.51 -72.60 -55.67
N SER A 211 14.62 -72.62 -54.34
CA SER A 211 15.59 -73.48 -53.64
C SER A 211 15.28 -74.97 -53.81
N VAL A 212 14.00 -75.35 -53.78
CA VAL A 212 13.54 -76.73 -54.05
C VAL A 212 13.85 -77.13 -55.50
N SER A 213 13.55 -76.27 -56.47
CA SER A 213 13.85 -76.51 -57.88
C SER A 213 15.35 -76.66 -58.13
N LEU A 214 16.19 -75.79 -57.56
CA LEU A 214 17.65 -75.90 -57.64
C LEU A 214 18.13 -77.22 -57.03
N CYS A 215 17.65 -77.59 -55.84
CA CYS A 215 18.05 -78.83 -55.18
C CYS A 215 17.64 -80.07 -55.99
N ALA A 216 16.44 -80.06 -56.58
CA ALA A 216 15.97 -81.11 -57.49
C ALA A 216 16.83 -81.18 -58.76
N HIS A 217 17.17 -80.03 -59.35
CA HIS A 217 18.05 -79.96 -60.52
C HIS A 217 19.43 -80.52 -60.18
N THR A 218 20.08 -80.07 -59.10
CA THR A 218 21.38 -80.57 -58.64
C THR A 218 21.35 -82.06 -58.37
N ARG A 219 20.30 -82.58 -57.71
CA ARG A 219 20.12 -84.04 -57.49
C ARG A 219 20.02 -84.80 -58.80
N ALA A 220 19.24 -84.31 -59.76
CA ALA A 220 19.10 -84.93 -61.08
C ALA A 220 20.43 -84.91 -61.86
N THR A 221 21.17 -83.80 -61.84
CA THR A 221 22.49 -83.72 -62.48
C THR A 221 23.48 -84.68 -61.82
N CYS A 222 23.49 -84.77 -60.49
CA CYS A 222 24.33 -85.72 -59.75
C CYS A 222 24.00 -87.18 -60.10
N MET A 223 22.71 -87.54 -60.15
CA MET A 223 22.30 -88.90 -60.57
C MET A 223 22.73 -89.22 -62.01
N LEU A 224 22.59 -88.28 -62.94
CA LEU A 224 23.03 -88.47 -64.33
C LEU A 224 24.54 -88.65 -64.44
N VAL A 225 25.33 -87.87 -63.69
CA VAL A 225 26.79 -88.02 -63.64
C VAL A 225 27.19 -89.37 -63.04
N TYR A 226 26.54 -89.80 -61.95
CA TYR A 226 26.77 -91.12 -61.36
C TYR A 226 26.38 -92.28 -62.29
N PHE A 227 25.24 -92.18 -62.99
CA PHE A 227 24.80 -93.19 -63.94
C PHE A 227 25.72 -93.28 -65.17
N SER A 228 26.27 -92.15 -65.62
CA SER A 228 27.24 -92.10 -66.72
C SER A 228 28.62 -92.67 -66.35
N GLN A 229 28.96 -92.81 -65.06
CA GLN A 229 30.24 -93.38 -64.61
C GLN A 229 30.21 -94.87 -64.29
N GLY A 230 29.05 -95.55 -64.37
CA GLY A 230 29.03 -97.01 -64.44
C GLY A 230 29.57 -97.77 -63.21
N GLU A 231 29.24 -97.34 -61.99
CA GLU A 231 29.49 -98.13 -60.78
C GLU A 231 28.23 -98.27 -59.89
N GLY A 232 27.72 -99.50 -59.80
CA GLY A 232 27.14 -100.15 -58.61
C GLY A 232 26.07 -99.43 -57.76
N TRP A 233 24.84 -99.96 -57.80
CA TRP A 233 23.79 -99.72 -56.82
C TRP A 233 24.20 -100.20 -55.41
N PHE A 234 24.69 -99.32 -54.52
CA PHE A 234 24.66 -99.55 -53.07
C PHE A 234 24.76 -98.23 -52.29
N GLN A 235 23.71 -97.89 -51.53
CA GLN A 235 23.55 -96.84 -50.49
C GLN A 235 22.39 -95.86 -50.70
N LEU A 236 21.18 -96.37 -50.97
CA LEU A 236 19.92 -95.60 -50.85
C LEU A 236 19.37 -95.58 -49.41
N GLY A 237 20.18 -95.88 -48.39
CA GLY A 237 19.71 -96.17 -47.02
C GLY A 237 20.04 -95.14 -45.93
N ARG A 238 20.66 -93.99 -46.23
CA ARG A 238 21.20 -93.09 -45.18
C ARG A 238 20.79 -91.62 -45.26
N CYS A 239 19.73 -91.28 -45.99
CA CYS A 239 19.21 -89.91 -46.04
C CYS A 239 17.95 -89.65 -45.19
N HIS A 240 17.32 -90.67 -44.60
CA HIS A 240 16.05 -90.51 -43.89
C HIS A 240 16.15 -90.11 -42.39
N GLN A 241 17.35 -89.83 -41.86
CA GLN A 241 17.57 -89.59 -40.41
C GLN A 241 18.09 -88.17 -40.08
N LYS A 242 17.98 -87.19 -40.98
CA LYS A 242 18.38 -85.79 -40.70
C LYS A 242 17.29 -84.73 -40.94
N GLU A 243 16.04 -85.15 -41.08
CA GLU A 243 14.87 -84.26 -41.05
C GLU A 243 13.96 -84.64 -39.86
N ALA A 244 14.51 -84.48 -38.66
CA ALA A 244 13.74 -84.44 -37.41
C ALA A 244 14.60 -83.71 -36.36
N ILE A 245 14.64 -82.38 -36.47
CA ILE A 245 14.71 -81.34 -35.41
C ILE A 245 14.54 -80.00 -36.12
#